data_AF-A0A7C9UZ23-F1
#
_entry.id   AF-A0A7C9UZ23-F1
#
_cell.length_a   1.000
_cell.length_b   1.000
_cell.length_c   1.000
_cell.angle_alpha   90.00
_cell.angle_beta   90.00
_cell.angle_gamma   90.00
#
_symmetry.space_group_name_H-M   'P 1'
#
loop_
_entity.id
_entity.type
_entity.pdbx_description
1 polymer ?
#
loop_
_entity_poly.entity_id
_entity_poly.type
_entity_poly.pdbx_seq_one_letter_code
_entity_poly.pdbx_strand_id
1 'polypeptide(L)'
;MRQALAAAHRARIAPSEFWALTPWQLEVLLAAEGDERRQRHDELMAVAWCAAALGRAKKMPPLNDMLSTKPDQGSVDARLKATLKTAFPIRSKSRGQPVDSERRN
;
A
#
# COMPACT_ATOMS: atom_id res chain seq x y z
N MET A 1 -17.49 24.76 -15.59
CA MET A 1 -17.22 25.39 -14.28
C MET A 1 -18.15 24.92 -13.16
N ARG A 2 -19.48 25.02 -13.29
CA ARG A 2 -20.45 24.59 -12.25
C ARG A 2 -20.24 23.14 -11.74
N GLN A 3 -19.91 22.21 -12.62
CA GLN A 3 -19.66 20.81 -12.25
C GLN A 3 -18.40 20.63 -11.41
N ALA A 4 -17.32 21.39 -11.70
CA ALA A 4 -16.07 21.34 -10.96
C ALA A 4 -16.25 21.89 -9.53
N LEU A 5 -16.98 23.00 -9.38
CA LEU A 5 -17.32 23.55 -8.06
C LEU A 5 -18.20 22.59 -7.24
N ALA A 6 -19.18 21.93 -7.88
CA ALA A 6 -20.00 20.92 -7.21
C ALA A 6 -19.19 19.70 -6.77
N ALA A 7 -18.21 19.26 -7.57
CA ALA A 7 -17.29 18.19 -7.19
C ALA A 7 -16.39 18.61 -6.02
N ALA A 8 -15.85 19.83 -6.06
CA ALA A 8 -15.05 20.40 -4.97
C ALA A 8 -15.83 20.48 -3.65
N HIS A 9 -17.09 20.93 -3.70
CA HIS A 9 -17.97 20.95 -2.53
C HIS A 9 -18.21 19.55 -1.95
N ARG A 10 -18.38 18.53 -2.80
CA ARG A 10 -18.47 17.13 -2.33
C ARG A 10 -17.19 16.70 -1.62
N ALA A 11 -16.03 17.12 -2.11
CA ALA A 11 -14.73 16.92 -1.47
C ALA A 11 -14.46 17.88 -0.30
N ARG A 12 -15.48 18.59 0.19
CA ARG A 12 -15.42 19.53 1.33
C ARG A 12 -14.44 20.69 1.16
N ILE A 13 -14.11 21.03 -0.08
CA ILE A 13 -13.32 22.22 -0.42
C ILE A 13 -14.24 23.44 -0.34
N ALA A 14 -13.85 24.45 0.43
CA ALA A 14 -14.65 25.67 0.55
C ALA A 14 -14.68 26.43 -0.80
N PRO A 15 -15.76 27.16 -1.13
CA PRO A 15 -15.82 27.92 -2.38
C PRO A 15 -14.67 28.94 -2.54
N SER A 16 -14.17 29.51 -1.45
CA SER A 16 -13.02 30.42 -1.45
C SER A 16 -11.71 29.71 -1.81
N GLU A 17 -11.51 28.48 -1.31
CA GLU A 17 -10.31 27.67 -1.59
C GLU A 17 -10.31 27.15 -3.03
N PHE A 18 -11.48 26.79 -3.56
CA PHE A 18 -11.64 26.33 -4.94
C PHE A 18 -11.04 27.31 -5.95
N TRP A 19 -11.23 28.62 -5.75
CA TRP A 19 -10.68 29.65 -6.65
C TRP A 19 -9.17 29.84 -6.53
N ALA A 20 -8.57 29.39 -5.41
CA ALA A 20 -7.12 29.47 -5.19
C ALA A 20 -6.38 28.23 -5.72
N LEU A 21 -7.09 27.15 -6.04
CA LEU A 21 -6.50 25.90 -6.52
C LEU A 21 -6.25 25.94 -8.03
N THR A 22 -5.11 25.38 -8.44
CA THR A 22 -4.88 25.07 -9.84
C THR A 22 -5.68 23.82 -10.25
N PRO A 23 -6.04 23.66 -11.55
CA PRO A 23 -6.76 22.48 -12.02
C PRO A 23 -6.10 21.16 -11.63
N TRP A 24 -4.77 21.08 -11.70
CA TRP A 24 -4.00 19.91 -11.30
C TRP A 24 -4.14 19.60 -9.80
N GLN A 25 -4.05 20.62 -8.93
CA GLN A 25 -4.24 20.42 -7.49
C GLN A 25 -5.66 19.95 -7.17
N LEU A 26 -6.66 20.50 -7.87
CA LEU A 26 -8.04 20.07 -7.72
C LEU A 26 -8.21 18.60 -8.12
N GLU A 27 -7.62 18.16 -9.22
CA GLU A 27 -7.68 16.76 -9.67
C GLU A 27 -7.08 15.80 -8.63
N VAL A 28 -5.91 16.14 -8.07
CA VAL A 28 -5.26 15.33 -7.03
C VAL A 28 -6.14 15.19 -5.79
N LEU A 29 -6.75 16.30 -5.33
CA LEU A 29 -7.63 16.29 -4.17
C LEU A 29 -8.91 15.48 -4.42
N LEU A 30 -9.51 15.61 -5.60
CA LEU A 30 -10.69 14.84 -5.97
C LEU A 30 -10.39 13.34 -6.08
N ALA A 31 -9.22 12.97 -6.58
CA ALA A 31 -8.77 11.58 -6.63
C ALA A 31 -8.59 11.00 -5.22
N ALA A 32 -7.89 11.71 -4.34
CA ALA A 32 -7.68 11.29 -2.95
C ALA A 32 -9.02 11.09 -2.19
N GLU A 33 -9.98 12.01 -2.34
CA GLU A 33 -11.32 11.85 -1.77
C GLU A 33 -12.06 10.64 -2.35
N GLY A 34 -11.86 10.33 -3.63
CA GLY A 34 -12.41 9.14 -4.28
C GLY A 34 -11.86 7.85 -3.67
N ASP A 35 -10.56 7.81 -3.41
CA ASP A 35 -9.87 6.68 -2.78
C ASP A 35 -10.32 6.50 -1.33
N GLU A 36 -10.42 7.58 -0.55
CA GLU A 36 -10.92 7.52 0.83
C GLU A 36 -12.35 6.96 0.90
N ARG A 37 -13.23 7.41 0.01
CA ARG A 37 -14.61 6.90 -0.06
C ARG A 37 -14.65 5.42 -0.42
N ARG A 38 -13.80 4.98 -1.36
CA ARG A 38 -13.72 3.58 -1.75
C ARG A 38 -13.22 2.73 -0.59
N GLN A 39 -12.14 3.14 0.07
CA GLN A 39 -11.60 2.46 1.23
C GLN A 39 -12.67 2.32 2.34
N ARG A 40 -13.37 3.41 2.67
CA ARG A 40 -14.44 3.39 3.68
C ARG A 40 -15.59 2.46 3.29
N HIS A 41 -15.95 2.42 2.01
CA HIS A 41 -16.97 1.50 1.53
C HIS A 41 -16.53 0.04 1.67
N ASP A 42 -15.29 -0.28 1.28
CA ASP A 42 -14.74 -1.62 1.39
C ASP A 42 -14.65 -2.09 2.85
N GLU A 43 -14.26 -1.19 3.77
CA GLU A 43 -14.29 -1.43 5.22
C GLU A 43 -15.71 -1.72 5.72
N LEU A 44 -16.70 -0.92 5.32
CA LEU A 44 -18.10 -1.14 5.71
C LEU A 44 -18.64 -2.46 5.15
N MET A 45 -18.28 -2.83 3.92
CA MET A 45 -18.66 -4.11 3.33
C MET A 45 -18.05 -5.29 4.07
N ALA A 46 -16.76 -5.18 4.45
CA ALA A 46 -16.09 -6.19 5.27
C ALA A 46 -16.79 -6.35 6.63
N VAL A 47 -17.13 -5.24 7.29
CA VAL A 47 -17.88 -5.26 8.55
C VAL A 47 -19.26 -5.90 8.39
N ALA A 48 -20.02 -5.51 7.37
CA ALA A 48 -21.34 -6.06 7.09
C ALA A 48 -21.28 -7.57 6.82
N TRP A 49 -20.29 -8.01 6.05
CA TRP A 49 -20.04 -9.43 5.78
C TRP A 49 -19.72 -10.20 7.07
N CYS A 50 -18.77 -9.70 7.86
CA CYS A 50 -18.37 -10.32 9.13
C CYS A 50 -19.54 -10.40 10.11
N ALA A 51 -20.33 -9.32 10.23
CA ALA A 51 -21.52 -9.30 11.08
C ALA A 51 -22.55 -10.35 10.63
N ALA A 52 -22.81 -10.45 9.33
CA ALA A 52 -23.75 -11.42 8.78
C ALA A 52 -23.26 -12.88 8.90
N ALA A 53 -21.94 -13.11 8.79
CA ALA A 53 -21.33 -14.42 8.97
C ALA A 53 -21.44 -14.88 10.43
N LEU A 54 -21.11 -13.99 11.38
CA LEU A 54 -21.23 -14.28 12.82
C LEU A 54 -22.68 -14.46 13.24
N GLY A 55 -23.60 -13.66 12.72
CA GLY A 55 -25.04 -13.82 12.99
C GLY A 55 -25.60 -15.16 12.49
N ARG A 56 -25.01 -15.76 11.46
CA ARG A 56 -25.39 -17.08 10.94
C ARG A 56 -24.69 -18.25 11.64
N ALA A 57 -23.66 -17.99 12.43
CA ALA A 57 -22.90 -19.05 13.08
C ALA A 57 -23.71 -19.68 14.22
N LYS A 58 -23.94 -21.00 14.16
CA LYS A 58 -24.64 -21.75 15.21
C LYS A 58 -23.86 -21.80 16.54
N LYS A 59 -22.53 -21.78 16.46
CA LYS A 59 -21.62 -21.71 17.61
C LYS A 59 -20.61 -20.59 17.34
N MET A 60 -20.42 -19.71 18.32
CA MET A 60 -19.44 -18.63 18.21
C MET A 60 -18.02 -19.21 18.22
N PRO A 61 -17.16 -18.86 17.24
CA PRO A 61 -15.75 -19.24 17.27
C PRO A 61 -15.07 -18.64 18.52
N PRO A 62 -14.09 -19.33 19.12
CA PRO A 62 -13.33 -18.74 20.22
C PRO A 62 -12.50 -17.55 19.72
N LEU A 63 -12.35 -16.54 20.57
CA LEU A 63 -11.71 -15.27 20.21
C LEU A 63 -10.26 -15.44 19.72
N ASN A 64 -9.53 -16.40 20.30
CA ASN A 64 -8.15 -16.71 19.91
C ASN A 64 -8.02 -17.19 18.46
N ASP A 65 -9.05 -17.82 17.90
CA ASP A 65 -9.05 -18.27 16.51
C ASP A 65 -9.43 -17.14 15.53
N MET A 66 -10.16 -16.12 16.01
CA MET A 66 -10.55 -14.95 15.21
C MET A 66 -9.47 -13.87 15.17
N LEU A 67 -8.73 -13.69 16.28
CA LEU A 67 -7.62 -12.76 16.37
C LEU A 67 -6.36 -13.42 15.82
N SER A 68 -6.19 -13.37 14.49
CA SER A 68 -4.98 -13.84 13.82
C SER A 68 -3.78 -12.97 14.22
N THR A 69 -3.18 -13.32 15.36
CA THR A 69 -2.04 -12.64 15.99
C THR A 69 -0.80 -13.54 15.94
N LYS A 70 -0.68 -14.38 14.92
CA LYS A 70 0.59 -15.01 14.59
C LYS A 70 1.35 -14.08 13.65
N PRO A 71 2.32 -13.28 14.14
CA PRO A 71 3.23 -12.62 13.24
C PRO A 71 3.89 -13.70 12.40
N ASP A 72 3.75 -13.60 11.08
CA ASP A 72 4.45 -14.47 10.15
C ASP A 72 5.95 -14.17 10.26
N GLN A 73 6.63 -14.86 11.17
CA GLN A 73 8.04 -14.64 11.46
C GLN A 73 8.91 -14.89 10.21
N GLY A 74 8.44 -15.72 9.28
CA GLY A 74 9.10 -15.94 7.99
C GLY A 74 9.15 -14.68 7.11
N SER A 75 8.10 -13.86 7.14
CA SER A 75 8.02 -12.60 6.38
C SER A 75 8.95 -11.51 6.95
N VAL A 76 9.06 -11.44 8.28
CA VAL A 76 9.93 -10.47 8.96
C VAL A 76 11.40 -10.79 8.71
N ASP A 77 11.80 -12.07 8.82
CA ASP A 77 13.18 -12.49 8.56
C ASP A 77 13.58 -12.32 7.09
N ALA A 78 12.66 -12.60 6.16
CA ALA A 78 12.90 -12.39 4.74
C ALA A 78 13.07 -10.89 4.41
N ARG A 79 12.22 -10.03 4.97
CA ARG A 79 12.33 -8.57 4.84
C ARG A 79 13.62 -8.04 5.47
N LEU A 80 13.97 -8.50 6.66
CA LEU A 80 15.19 -8.10 7.36
C LEU A 80 16.44 -8.47 6.55
N LYS A 81 16.52 -9.70 6.05
CA LYS A 81 17.61 -10.15 5.17
C LYS A 81 17.70 -9.34 3.88
N ALA A 82 16.56 -8.96 3.29
CA ALA A 82 16.52 -8.12 2.11
C ALA A 82 17.06 -6.71 2.41
N THR A 83 16.62 -6.08 3.50
CA THR A 83 17.12 -4.76 3.94
C THR A 83 18.60 -4.78 4.31
N LEU A 84 19.11 -5.87 4.91
CA LEU A 84 20.54 -5.97 5.25
C LEU A 84 21.41 -6.12 3.99
N LYS A 85 20.94 -6.86 2.98
CA LYS A 85 21.64 -6.99 1.68
C LYS A 85 21.71 -5.67 0.90
N THR A 86 20.65 -4.86 0.98
CA THR A 86 20.62 -3.55 0.30
C THR A 86 21.41 -2.49 1.05
N ALA A 87 21.41 -2.52 2.39
CA ALA A 87 22.12 -1.54 3.22
C ALA A 87 23.64 -1.79 3.28
N PHE A 88 24.11 -3.03 3.16
CA PHE A 88 25.53 -3.38 3.23
C PHE A 88 25.94 -4.31 2.07
N PRO A 89 26.29 -3.76 0.89
CA PRO A 89 26.79 -4.56 -0.21
C PRO A 89 28.20 -5.08 0.13
N ILE A 90 28.32 -6.36 0.46
CA ILE A 90 29.62 -7.04 0.61
C ILE A 90 30.26 -7.11 -0.79
N ARG A 91 31.27 -6.27 -1.03
CA ARG A 91 32.03 -6.25 -2.28
C ARG A 91 32.90 -7.51 -2.38
N SER A 92 32.39 -8.56 -3.02
CA SER A 92 33.20 -9.74 -3.33
C SER A 92 34.25 -9.38 -4.39
N LYS A 93 35.52 -9.49 -4.02
CA LYS A 93 36.70 -9.26 -4.87
C LYS A 93 36.68 -10.27 -6.03
N SER A 94 36.56 -9.78 -7.27
CA SER A 94 36.71 -10.59 -8.48
C SER A 94 38.13 -11.17 -8.54
N ARG A 95 38.23 -12.50 -8.49
CA ARG A 95 39.48 -13.25 -8.71
C ARG A 95 39.68 -13.34 -10.24
N GLY A 96 40.87 -12.94 -10.70
CA GLY A 96 41.17 -12.48 -12.06
C GLY A 96 40.91 -13.46 -13.20
N GLN A 97 40.71 -12.88 -14.39
CA GLN A 97 40.80 -13.59 -15.67
C GLN A 97 42.24 -14.03 -15.95
N PRO A 98 42.47 -15.23 -16.52
CA PRO A 98 43.77 -15.59 -17.06
C PRO A 98 44.02 -14.78 -18.35
N VAL A 99 45.19 -14.15 -18.42
CA VAL A 99 45.66 -13.39 -19.59
C VAL A 99 46.15 -14.39 -20.63
N ASP A 100 45.48 -14.47 -21.77
CA ASP A 100 45.93 -15.22 -22.95
C ASP A 100 47.24 -14.59 -23.46
N SER A 101 48.36 -15.26 -23.22
CA SER A 101 49.66 -14.87 -23.79
C SER A 101 49.72 -15.28 -25.26
N GLU A 102 49.78 -14.26 -26.10
CA GLU A 102 49.93 -14.31 -27.54
C GLU A 102 51.09 -15.18 -28.04
N ARG A 103 50.76 -15.89 -29.11
CA ARG A 103 51.61 -16.36 -30.22
C ARG A 103 52.91 -15.56 -30.41
N ARG A 104 54.05 -16.25 -30.32
CA ARG A 104 55.25 -16.00 -31.14
C ARG A 104 55.92 -17.33 -31.50
N ASN A 105 55.78 -17.71 -32.77
CA ASN A 105 56.79 -18.31 -33.63
C ASN A 105 56.38 -18.03 -35.06
#